data_AF-A0A354BJX0-F1
#
_entry.id   AF-A0A354BJX0-F1
#
_cell.length_a   1.000
_cell.length_b   1.000
_cell.length_c   1.000
_cell.angle_alpha   90.00
_cell.angle_beta   90.00
_cell.angle_gamma   90.00
#
_symmetry.space_group_name_H-M   'P 1'
#
loop_
_entity.id
_entity.type
_entity.pdbx_description
1 polymer ?
#
loop_
_entity_poly.entity_id
_entity_poly.type
_entity_poly.pdbx_seq_one_letter_code
_entity_poly.pdbx_strand_id
1 'polypeptide(L)' 'VNDNQAVTEFILERARLAGLANVLPIGAITKGSEGKELAEIGDLRRSGCVAISDDGKPVMNSLVMR' A
#
# COMPACT_ATOMS: atom_id res chain seq x y z
N VAL A 1 -4.40 -2.94 -6.66
CA VAL A 1 -3.35 -3.08 -5.63
C VAL A 1 -3.10 -1.70 -5.05
N ASN A 2 -2.91 -1.57 -3.74
CA ASN A 2 -2.64 -0.28 -3.12
C ASN A 2 -1.14 0.01 -3.12
N ASP A 3 -0.58 0.45 -4.23
CA ASP A 3 0.87 0.65 -4.42
C ASP A 3 1.28 2.10 -4.70
N ASN A 4 0.32 3.04 -4.64
CA ASN A 4 0.57 4.46 -4.84
C ASN A 4 -0.40 5.34 -4.02
N GLN A 5 -0.07 6.62 -3.91
CA GLN A 5 -0.82 7.62 -3.15
C GLN A 5 -2.30 7.70 -3.54
N ALA A 6 -2.60 7.79 -4.85
CA ALA A 6 -3.95 8.02 -5.34
C ALA A 6 -4.91 6.91 -4.90
N VAL A 7 -4.46 5.66 -4.89
CA VAL A 7 -5.26 4.53 -4.41
C VAL A 7 -5.51 4.62 -2.91
N THR A 8 -4.51 4.97 -2.11
CA THR A 8 -4.68 5.11 -0.65
C THR A 8 -5.66 6.23 -0.31
N GLU A 9 -5.51 7.40 -0.93
CA GLU A 9 -6.41 8.54 -0.72
C GLU A 9 -7.84 8.20 -1.12
N PHE A 10 -8.02 7.49 -2.23
CA PHE A 10 -9.32 7.01 -2.65
C PHE A 10 -9.94 6.06 -1.61
N ILE A 11 -9.18 5.09 -1.08
CA ILE A 11 -9.67 4.17 -0.04
C ILE A 11 -10.13 4.94 1.20
N LEU A 12 -9.31 5.87 1.68
CA LEU A 12 -9.61 6.66 2.88
C LEU A 12 -10.82 7.58 2.67
N GLU A 13 -10.94 8.21 1.49
CA GLU A 13 -12.10 9.05 1.19
C GLU A 13 -13.39 8.21 1.11
N ARG A 14 -13.34 7.04 0.49
CA ARG A 14 -14.49 6.12 0.47
C ARG A 14 -14.88 5.65 1.87
N ALA A 15 -13.88 5.36 2.71
CA ALA A 15 -14.11 4.99 4.11
C ALA A 15 -14.77 6.13 4.90
N ARG A 16 -14.25 7.36 4.74
CA ARG A 16 -14.78 8.56 5.39
C ARG A 16 -16.22 8.85 4.98
N LEU A 17 -16.53 8.72 3.69
CA LEU A 17 -17.89 8.90 3.16
C LEU A 17 -18.86 7.84 3.66
N ALA A 18 -18.41 6.59 3.82
CA ALA A 18 -19.25 5.52 4.37
C ALA A 18 -19.50 5.72 5.88
N GLY A 19 -18.49 6.14 6.65
CA GLY A 19 -18.62 6.46 8.07
C GLY A 19 -18.96 5.27 8.97
N LEU A 20 -18.70 4.04 8.52
CA LEU A 20 -19.10 2.81 9.23
C LEU A 20 -18.02 2.20 10.12
N ALA A 21 -16.74 2.43 9.79
CA ALA A 21 -15.61 1.85 10.51
C ALA A 21 -14.32 2.66 10.28
N ASN A 22 -13.36 2.48 11.17
CA ASN A 22 -11.99 2.97 10.96
C ASN A 22 -11.28 2.07 9.96
N VAL A 23 -10.87 2.64 8.81
CA VAL A 23 -10.11 1.92 7.79
C VAL A 23 -8.65 2.35 7.87
N LEU A 24 -7.78 1.37 8.12
CA LEU A 24 -6.34 1.56 8.24
C LEU A 24 -5.66 0.82 7.07
N PRO A 25 -5.42 1.49 5.93
CA PRO A 25 -4.92 0.83 4.74
C PRO A 25 -3.47 0.36 4.92
N ILE A 26 -3.14 -0.73 4.23
CA ILE A 26 -1.77 -1.17 4.03
C ILE A 26 -1.39 -0.96 2.56
N GLY A 27 -0.14 -0.58 2.32
CA GLY A 27 0.41 -0.45 0.98
C GLY A 27 1.04 -1.76 0.49
N ALA A 28 1.22 -1.92 -0.81
CA ALA A 28 2.07 -2.97 -1.37
C ALA A 28 3.55 -2.66 -1.09
N ILE A 29 4.37 -3.70 -0.97
CA ILE A 29 5.83 -3.53 -0.90
C ILE A 29 6.34 -3.16 -2.30
N THR A 30 5.85 -3.85 -3.33
CA THR A 30 6.26 -3.65 -4.72
C THR A 30 5.12 -3.17 -5.59
N LYS A 31 5.45 -2.51 -6.71
CA LYS A 31 4.47 -2.10 -7.71
C LYS A 31 3.69 -3.32 -8.20
N GLY A 32 2.36 -3.23 -8.16
CA GLY A 32 1.44 -4.31 -8.49
C GLY A 32 1.55 -5.56 -7.61
N SER A 33 2.30 -5.51 -6.50
CA SER A 33 2.72 -6.68 -5.73
C SER A 33 3.40 -7.75 -6.60
N GLU A 34 4.33 -7.35 -7.47
CA GLU A 34 5.04 -8.24 -8.39
C GLU A 34 6.37 -8.80 -7.86
N GLY A 35 6.88 -8.29 -6.73
CA GLY A 35 8.15 -8.69 -6.15
C GLY A 35 9.39 -8.21 -6.91
N LYS A 36 9.26 -7.21 -7.79
CA LYS A 36 10.32 -6.74 -8.71
C LYS A 36 10.89 -5.35 -8.37
N GLU A 37 10.02 -4.38 -8.14
CA GLU A 37 10.38 -2.97 -7.94
C GLU A 37 9.57 -2.40 -6.77
N LEU A 38 10.23 -1.65 -5.87
CA LEU A 38 9.54 -1.02 -4.74
C LEU A 38 8.43 -0.08 -5.20
N ALA A 39 7.32 -0.11 -4.45
CA ALA A 39 6.31 0.93 -4.52
C ALA A 39 6.85 2.26 -3.96
N GLU A 40 6.13 3.36 -4.20
CA GLU A 40 6.42 4.68 -3.63
C GLU A 40 6.08 4.69 -2.11
N ILE A 41 6.82 3.93 -1.29
CA ILE A 41 6.52 3.69 0.13
C ILE A 41 6.45 4.99 0.93
N GLY A 42 7.29 5.97 0.59
CA GLY A 42 7.28 7.29 1.22
C GLY A 42 5.94 8.01 1.01
N ASP A 43 5.40 7.96 -0.20
CA ASP A 43 4.09 8.53 -0.52
C ASP A 43 2.96 7.74 0.15
N LEU A 44 3.04 6.41 0.13
CA LEU A 44 2.08 5.54 0.81
C LEU A 44 1.99 5.84 2.32
N ARG A 45 3.13 6.07 2.97
CA ARG A 45 3.15 6.45 4.39
C ARG A 45 2.52 7.82 4.61
N ARG A 46 2.84 8.81 3.75
CA ARG A 46 2.27 10.16 3.82
C ARG A 46 0.77 10.19 3.58
N SER A 47 0.27 9.33 2.69
CA SER A 47 -1.15 9.23 2.35
C SER A 47 -1.99 8.48 3.39
N GLY A 48 -1.35 7.81 4.36
CA GLY A 48 -2.04 7.20 5.50
C GLY A 48 -1.93 5.68 5.61
N CYS A 49 -1.08 5.03 4.80
CA CYS A 49 -0.79 3.61 5.01
C CYS A 49 -0.09 3.37 6.35
N VAL A 50 -0.59 2.40 7.12
CA VAL A 50 -0.05 2.05 8.44
C VAL A 50 0.99 0.93 8.38
N ALA A 51 0.99 0.14 7.31
CA ALA A 51 1.94 -0.95 7.06
C ALA A 51 2.12 -1.19 5.55
N ILE A 52 3.07 -2.06 5.19
CA ILE A 52 3.29 -2.52 3.82
C ILE A 52 3.32 -4.06 3.75
N SER A 53 2.74 -4.64 2.71
CA SER A 53 2.74 -6.09 2.44
C SER A 53 2.42 -6.39 0.97
N ASP A 54 3.19 -7.27 0.33
CA ASP A 54 2.77 -7.94 -0.92
C ASP A 54 2.00 -9.22 -0.56
N ASP A 55 0.89 -9.05 0.14
CA ASP A 55 0.10 -10.14 0.70
C ASP A 55 -0.29 -11.19 -0.36
N GLY A 56 -0.10 -12.47 -0.04
CA GLY A 56 -0.25 -13.59 -0.98
C GLY A 56 0.83 -13.73 -2.06
N LYS A 57 1.80 -12.81 -2.15
CA LYS A 57 2.90 -12.82 -3.12
C LYS A 57 4.23 -12.43 -2.45
N PRO A 58 4.90 -13.37 -1.75
CA PRO A 58 6.15 -13.07 -1.05
C PRO A 58 7.20 -12.43 -1.96
N VAL A 59 7.88 -11.40 -1.45
CA VAL A 59 9.01 -10.78 -2.16
C VAL A 59 10.21 -11.72 -2.07
N MET A 60 10.44 -12.48 -3.14
CA MET A 60 11.48 -13.52 -3.17
C MET A 60 12.90 -12.97 -3.35
N ASN A 61 13.02 -11.76 -3.91
CA ASN A 61 14.30 -11.12 -4.16
C ASN A 61 14.64 -10.12 -3.04
N SER A 62 15.59 -10.49 -2.18
CA SER A 62 16.07 -9.64 -1.08
C SER A 62 16.63 -8.28 -1.53
N LEU A 63 17.14 -8.17 -2.76
CA LEU A 63 17.66 -6.92 -3.30
C LEU A 63 16.59 -5.84 -3.48
N VAL A 64 15.31 -6.22 -3.53
CA VAL A 64 14.18 -5.28 -3.62
C VAL A 64 14.06 -4.45 -2.34
N MET A 65 14.45 -5.00 -1.19
CA MET A 65 14.32 -4.34 0.13
C MET A 65 15.62 -3.68 0.61
N ARG A 66 16.65 -3.62 -0.24
CA ARG A 66 17.96 -3.06 0.10
C ARG A 66 17.98 -1.55 -0.03
#